data_AF-A0A2D6K0U6-F1
#
_entry.id   AF-A0A2D6K0U6-F1
#
_cell.length_a   1.000
_cell.length_b   1.000
_cell.length_c   1.000
_cell.angle_alpha   90.00
_cell.angle_beta   90.00
_cell.angle_gamma   90.00
#
_symmetry.space_group_name_H-M   'P 1'
#
loop_
_entity.id
_entity.type
_entity.pdbx_description
1 polymer ?
#
loop_
_entity_poly.entity_id
_entity_poly.type
_entity_poly.pdbx_seq_one_letter_code
_entity_poly.pdbx_strand_id
1 'polypeptide(L)'
;MMNEKAYPSAITSYDLLKAVAIILMIIDHLGAFVFIDESWMRAVGRLSAPIWLFLIGYAKTRHVPVRLLAAAFIMLVANFIVGVPVFTLNILFSLILIRLSLDYIVKVMCGNASRVMIFTLFTGFVFFPTGAIFDYGSVGVTIALFGFFMRHKDQVRNDKFLWGYMLLVYCVYVITQQL
;
A
#
# COMPACT_ATOMS: atom_id res chain seq x y z
N MET A 1 -31.55 11.80 16.10
CA MET A 1 -31.68 11.78 14.62
C MET A 1 -30.36 11.31 14.05
N MET A 2 -30.32 10.10 13.47
CA MET A 2 -29.14 9.59 12.77
C MET A 2 -28.94 10.40 11.50
N ASN A 3 -27.77 11.02 11.36
CA ASN A 3 -27.38 11.74 10.15
C ASN A 3 -27.13 10.69 9.04
N GLU A 4 -28.12 10.45 8.18
CA GLU A 4 -27.92 9.65 6.98
C GLU A 4 -26.88 10.36 6.12
N LYS A 5 -25.66 9.81 6.08
CA LYS A 5 -24.65 10.25 5.12
C LYS A 5 -25.20 9.95 3.72
N ALA A 6 -25.72 10.97 3.06
CA ALA A 6 -26.10 10.91 1.65
C ALA A 6 -24.84 10.51 0.85
N TYR A 7 -24.87 9.30 0.28
CA TYR A 7 -23.80 8.86 -0.61
C TYR A 7 -23.88 9.68 -1.91
N PRO A 8 -22.73 10.06 -2.50
CA PRO A 8 -22.72 10.69 -3.81
C PRO A 8 -23.44 9.79 -4.82
N SER A 9 -24.30 10.36 -5.66
CA SER A 9 -25.04 9.61 -6.69
C SER A 9 -24.16 9.08 -7.83
N ALA A 10 -22.91 9.55 -7.92
CA ALA A 10 -21.97 9.19 -8.96
C ALA A 10 -20.79 8.37 -8.41
N ILE A 11 -20.44 7.30 -9.13
CA ILE A 11 -19.24 6.50 -8.86
C ILE A 11 -18.01 7.35 -9.16
N THR A 12 -17.12 7.51 -8.18
CA THR A 12 -15.86 8.22 -8.39
C THR A 12 -14.78 7.28 -8.93
N SER A 13 -13.74 7.84 -9.58
CA SER A 13 -12.57 7.06 -9.99
C SER A 13 -11.89 6.34 -8.82
N TYR A 14 -11.99 6.86 -7.59
CA TYR A 14 -11.48 6.18 -6.40
C TYR A 14 -12.29 4.94 -6.04
N ASP A 15 -13.60 4.97 -6.25
CA ASP A 15 -14.47 3.84 -5.94
C ASP A 15 -14.27 2.72 -6.96
N LEU A 16 -14.07 3.07 -8.24
CA LEU A 16 -13.64 2.12 -9.27
C LEU A 16 -12.27 1.51 -8.92
N LEU A 17 -11.30 2.32 -8.50
CA LEU A 17 -9.97 1.84 -8.15
C LEU A 17 -9.98 0.90 -6.94
N LYS A 18 -10.81 1.18 -5.92
CA LYS A 18 -11.03 0.25 -4.79
C LYS A 18 -11.69 -1.05 -5.24
N ALA A 19 -12.68 -0.98 -6.14
CA ALA A 19 -13.34 -2.17 -6.66
C ALA A 19 -12.35 -3.07 -7.40
N VAL A 20 -11.49 -2.48 -8.25
CA VAL A 20 -10.39 -3.20 -8.91
C VAL A 20 -9.44 -3.82 -7.89
N ALA A 21 -9.04 -3.07 -6.85
CA ALA A 21 -8.17 -3.60 -5.80
C ALA A 21 -8.79 -4.80 -5.07
N ILE A 22 -10.09 -4.78 -4.80
CA ILE A 22 -10.82 -5.90 -4.17
C ILE A 22 -10.84 -7.12 -5.10
N ILE A 23 -11.14 -6.92 -6.39
CA ILE A 23 -11.14 -8.02 -7.37
C ILE A 23 -9.74 -8.67 -7.43
N LEU A 24 -8.68 -7.86 -7.52
CA LEU A 24 -7.31 -8.36 -7.53
C LEU A 24 -6.95 -9.09 -6.23
N MET A 25 -7.42 -8.60 -5.07
CA MET A 25 -7.21 -9.26 -3.77
C MET A 25 -7.88 -10.64 -3.73
N ILE A 26 -9.09 -10.75 -4.27
CA ILE A 26 -9.80 -12.03 -4.37
C ILE A 26 -9.03 -12.98 -5.30
N ILE A 27 -8.56 -12.49 -6.46
CA ILE A 27 -7.72 -13.29 -7.37
C ILE A 27 -6.43 -13.76 -6.67
N ASP A 28 -5.77 -12.90 -5.88
CA ASP A 28 -4.57 -13.27 -5.11
C ASP A 28 -4.84 -14.41 -4.14
N HIS A 29 -5.95 -14.33 -3.40
CA HIS A 29 -6.34 -15.37 -2.44
C HIS A 29 -6.80 -16.67 -3.12
N LEU A 30 -7.52 -16.58 -4.24
CA LEU A 30 -7.87 -17.76 -5.03
C LEU A 30 -6.62 -18.47 -5.55
N GLY A 31 -5.63 -17.72 -6.06
CA GLY A 31 -4.35 -18.30 -6.48
C GLY A 31 -3.54 -18.87 -5.31
N ALA A 32 -3.68 -18.31 -4.10
CA ALA A 32 -2.94 -18.78 -2.92
C ALA A 32 -3.53 -20.06 -2.29
N PHE A 33 -4.85 -20.23 -2.36
CA PHE A 33 -5.55 -21.29 -1.60
C PHE A 33 -6.32 -22.30 -2.45
N VAL A 34 -6.74 -21.94 -3.68
CA VAL A 34 -7.60 -22.78 -4.53
C VAL A 34 -6.86 -23.25 -5.79
N PHE A 35 -6.21 -22.33 -6.49
CA PHE A 35 -5.52 -22.57 -7.77
C PHE A 35 -4.01 -22.44 -7.60
N ILE A 36 -3.43 -23.28 -6.73
CA ILE A 36 -2.03 -23.17 -6.29
C ILE A 36 -1.03 -23.34 -7.44
N ASP A 37 -1.38 -24.13 -8.46
CA ASP A 37 -0.54 -24.37 -9.65
C ASP A 37 -0.53 -23.21 -10.65
N GLU A 38 -1.50 -22.28 -10.54
CA GLU A 38 -1.69 -21.17 -11.47
C GLU A 38 -0.97 -19.90 -11.00
N SER A 39 0.37 -19.90 -11.16
CA SER A 39 1.24 -18.80 -10.68
C SER A 39 0.88 -17.40 -11.20
N TRP A 40 0.24 -17.28 -12.37
CA TRP A 40 -0.19 -16.01 -12.93
C TRP A 40 -1.27 -15.33 -12.07
N MET A 41 -2.12 -16.10 -11.38
CA MET A 41 -3.17 -15.55 -10.51
C MET A 41 -2.54 -14.79 -9.34
N ARG A 42 -1.45 -15.33 -8.78
CA ARG A 42 -0.63 -14.66 -7.77
C ARG A 42 0.00 -13.40 -8.35
N ALA A 43 0.66 -13.50 -9.50
CA ALA A 43 1.33 -12.36 -10.13
C ALA A 43 0.37 -11.17 -10.38
N VAL A 44 -0.83 -11.44 -10.91
CA VAL A 44 -1.86 -10.43 -11.14
C VAL A 44 -2.46 -9.94 -9.81
N GLY A 45 -2.78 -10.85 -8.89
CA GLY A 45 -3.40 -10.53 -7.61
C GLY A 45 -2.54 -9.62 -6.72
N ARG A 46 -1.21 -9.76 -6.77
CA ARG A 46 -0.26 -8.89 -6.04
C ARG A 46 -0.42 -7.41 -6.36
N LEU A 47 -0.94 -7.05 -7.54
CA LEU A 47 -1.26 -5.66 -7.91
C LEU A 47 -2.34 -5.01 -7.01
N SER A 48 -3.06 -5.77 -6.18
CA SER A 48 -3.99 -5.22 -5.19
C SER A 48 -3.29 -4.33 -4.15
N ALA A 49 -2.21 -4.84 -3.56
CA ALA A 49 -1.48 -4.13 -2.50
C ALA A 49 -0.96 -2.74 -2.91
N PRO A 50 -0.27 -2.55 -4.05
CA PRO A 50 0.19 -1.23 -4.46
C PRO A 50 -0.97 -0.25 -4.67
N ILE A 51 -2.15 -0.71 -5.12
CA ILE A 51 -3.34 0.14 -5.24
C ILE A 51 -3.81 0.62 -3.85
N TRP A 52 -3.90 -0.27 -2.86
CA TRP A 52 -4.28 0.10 -1.50
C TRP A 52 -3.28 1.08 -0.87
N LEU A 53 -1.98 0.82 -1.03
CA LEU A 53 -0.92 1.70 -0.53
C LEU A 53 -0.95 3.08 -1.19
N PHE A 54 -1.16 3.12 -2.51
CA PHE A 54 -1.38 4.36 -3.24
C PHE A 54 -2.58 5.14 -2.68
N LEU A 55 -3.71 4.46 -2.46
CA LEU A 55 -4.92 5.08 -1.91
C LEU A 55 -4.72 5.59 -0.47
N ILE A 56 -3.93 4.90 0.37
CA ILE A 56 -3.52 5.40 1.70
C ILE A 56 -2.74 6.70 1.55
N GLY A 57 -1.78 6.72 0.64
CA GLY A 57 -0.98 7.90 0.29
C GLY A 57 -1.82 9.10 -0.14
N TYR A 58 -2.73 8.81 -1.06
CA TYR A 58 -3.60 9.77 -1.73
C TYR A 58 -4.70 10.33 -0.81
N ALA A 59 -5.11 9.58 0.21
CA ALA A 59 -6.15 9.99 1.15
C ALA A 59 -5.75 11.26 1.93
N LYS A 60 -6.71 12.18 2.11
CA LYS A 60 -6.51 13.40 2.94
C LYS A 60 -6.50 13.12 4.44
N THR A 61 -7.23 12.09 4.87
CA THR A 61 -7.38 11.75 6.29
C THR A 61 -6.39 10.68 6.71
N ARG A 62 -5.79 10.88 7.89
CA ARG A 62 -4.93 9.90 8.57
C ARG A 62 -5.65 9.14 9.69
N HIS A 63 -6.96 9.38 9.85
CA HIS A 63 -7.76 8.67 10.84
C HIS A 63 -7.75 7.16 10.57
N VAL A 64 -7.36 6.38 11.57
CA VAL A 64 -7.40 4.92 11.54
C VAL A 64 -8.70 4.47 12.19
N PRO A 65 -9.67 3.94 11.44
CA PRO A 65 -10.92 3.47 12.04
C PRO A 65 -10.64 2.24 12.92
N VAL A 66 -11.29 2.18 14.09
CA VAL A 66 -11.17 1.05 15.03
C VAL A 66 -11.47 -0.29 14.34
N ARG A 67 -12.38 -0.31 13.36
CA ARG A 67 -12.68 -1.51 12.56
C ARG A 67 -11.47 -2.06 11.80
N LEU A 68 -10.59 -1.18 11.29
CA LEU A 68 -9.37 -1.60 10.60
C LEU A 68 -8.36 -2.19 11.60
N LEU A 69 -8.23 -1.58 12.77
CA LEU A 69 -7.39 -2.09 13.84
C LEU A 69 -7.90 -3.47 14.33
N ALA A 70 -9.20 -3.57 14.57
CA ALA A 70 -9.85 -4.83 14.94
C ALA A 70 -9.63 -5.92 13.88
N ALA A 71 -9.79 -5.59 12.59
CA ALA A 71 -9.51 -6.52 11.50
C ALA A 71 -8.03 -6.97 11.48
N ALA A 72 -7.08 -6.05 11.69
CA ALA A 72 -5.65 -6.38 11.76
C ALA A 72 -5.34 -7.38 12.89
N PHE A 73 -5.92 -7.17 14.07
CA PHE A 73 -5.76 -8.08 15.21
C PHE A 73 -6.50 -9.41 15.03
N ILE A 74 -7.73 -9.40 14.52
CA ILE A 74 -8.48 -10.63 14.22
C ILE A 74 -7.68 -11.49 13.25
N MET A 75 -7.11 -10.88 12.19
CA MET A 75 -6.26 -11.58 11.23
C MET A 75 -4.97 -12.13 11.88
N LEU A 76 -4.35 -11.38 12.80
CA LEU A 76 -3.16 -11.86 13.52
C LEU A 76 -3.48 -13.10 14.36
N VAL A 77 -4.60 -13.08 15.10
CA VAL A 77 -5.05 -14.23 15.91
C VAL A 77 -5.44 -15.41 15.01
N ALA A 78 -6.11 -15.16 13.89
CA ALA A 78 -6.44 -16.20 12.93
C ALA A 78 -5.19 -16.87 12.36
N ASN A 79 -4.17 -16.09 11.97
CA ASN A 79 -2.89 -16.61 11.49
C ASN A 79 -2.20 -17.49 12.55
N PHE A 80 -2.22 -17.05 13.81
CA PHE A 80 -1.70 -17.83 14.94
C PHE A 80 -2.41 -19.18 15.08
N ILE A 81 -3.74 -19.20 15.00
CA ILE A 81 -4.55 -20.43 15.14
C ILE A 81 -4.29 -21.42 14.00
N VAL A 82 -4.11 -20.93 12.77
CA VAL A 82 -3.88 -21.75 11.57
C VAL A 82 -2.41 -22.22 11.47
N GLY A 83 -1.54 -21.79 12.38
CA GLY A 83 -0.12 -22.17 12.39
C GLY A 83 0.73 -21.43 11.34
N VAL A 84 0.23 -20.32 10.80
CA VAL A 84 1.00 -19.42 9.95
C VAL A 84 1.97 -18.62 10.84
N PRO A 85 3.24 -18.43 10.45
CA PRO A 85 4.20 -17.67 11.24
C PRO A 85 3.65 -16.30 11.67
N VAL A 86 3.65 -16.07 12.99
CA VAL A 86 3.10 -14.85 13.62
C VAL A 86 4.00 -13.62 13.36
N PHE A 87 5.27 -13.87 13.05
CA PHE A 87 6.25 -12.80 12.86
C PHE A 87 5.95 -11.94 11.64
N THR A 88 5.26 -12.46 10.62
CA THR A 88 4.78 -11.68 9.48
C THR A 88 3.43 -11.04 9.83
N LEU A 89 3.48 -9.77 10.23
CA LEU A 89 2.31 -8.94 10.41
C LEU A 89 1.61 -8.75 9.06
N ASN A 90 0.30 -9.00 9.07
CA ASN A 90 -0.51 -8.84 7.87
C ASN A 90 -0.47 -7.40 7.34
N ILE A 91 -0.76 -7.24 6.05
CA ILE A 91 -0.76 -5.96 5.34
C ILE A 91 -1.56 -4.85 6.02
N LEU A 92 -2.57 -5.15 6.83
CA LEU A 92 -3.35 -4.13 7.54
C LEU A 92 -2.48 -3.36 8.54
N PHE A 93 -1.52 -4.02 9.21
CA PHE A 93 -0.55 -3.34 10.07
C PHE A 93 0.33 -2.39 9.26
N SER A 94 0.83 -2.82 8.10
CA SER A 94 1.60 -1.97 7.18
C SER A 94 0.79 -0.73 6.78
N LEU A 95 -0.48 -0.91 6.38
CA LEU A 95 -1.37 0.20 6.00
C LEU A 95 -1.61 1.18 7.16
N ILE A 96 -1.78 0.67 8.40
CA ILE A 96 -1.96 1.50 9.60
C ILE A 96 -0.69 2.31 9.88
N LEU A 97 0.48 1.66 9.94
CA LEU A 97 1.74 2.32 10.25
C LEU A 97 2.13 3.35 9.20
N ILE A 98 1.98 3.02 7.91
CA ILE A 98 2.23 3.95 6.82
C ILE A 98 1.27 5.13 6.92
N ARG A 99 -0.03 4.90 7.14
CA ARG A 99 -1.01 5.98 7.28
C ARG A 99 -0.66 6.93 8.43
N LEU A 100 -0.19 6.43 9.57
CA LEU A 100 0.15 7.26 10.74
C LEU A 100 1.48 7.99 10.57
N SER A 101 2.45 7.38 9.89
CA SER A 101 3.79 7.95 9.72
C SER A 101 3.96 8.83 8.48
N LEU A 102 3.06 8.73 7.48
CA LEU A 102 3.23 9.36 6.17
C LEU A 102 3.47 10.86 6.23
N ASP A 103 2.69 11.62 7.01
CA ASP A 103 2.85 13.08 7.05
C ASP A 103 4.18 13.49 7.71
N TYR A 104 4.68 12.70 8.67
CA TYR A 104 6.02 12.87 9.23
C TYR A 104 7.10 12.59 8.19
N ILE A 105 6.99 11.47 7.46
CA ILE A 105 7.93 11.11 6.39
C ILE A 105 7.96 12.20 5.32
N VAL A 106 6.80 12.65 4.85
CA VAL A 106 6.65 13.75 3.89
C VAL A 106 7.33 15.01 4.43
N LYS A 107 7.10 15.38 5.69
CA LYS A 107 7.72 16.58 6.28
C LYS A 107 9.25 16.52 6.27
N VAL A 108 9.85 15.37 6.54
CA VAL A 108 11.31 15.20 6.56
C VAL A 108 11.89 15.11 5.13
N MET A 109 11.15 14.48 4.21
CA MET A 109 11.64 14.16 2.86
C MET A 109 11.33 15.25 1.82
N CYS A 110 10.24 16.00 1.97
CA CYS A 110 9.83 17.02 1.00
C CYS A 110 10.81 18.20 0.96
N GLY A 111 10.96 18.76 -0.24
CA GLY A 111 11.84 19.90 -0.51
C GLY A 111 13.14 19.56 -1.25
N ASN A 112 13.43 18.29 -1.51
CA ASN A 112 14.52 17.91 -2.42
C ASN A 112 14.21 16.58 -3.13
N ALA A 113 14.09 16.63 -4.46
CA ALA A 113 13.80 15.46 -5.30
C ALA A 113 14.81 14.31 -5.10
N SER A 114 16.10 14.64 -4.98
CA SER A 114 17.16 13.64 -4.76
C SER A 114 17.01 12.93 -3.42
N ARG A 115 16.57 13.64 -2.36
CA ARG A 115 16.31 13.01 -1.06
C ARG A 115 15.19 11.96 -1.16
N VAL A 116 14.11 12.27 -1.86
CA VAL A 116 12.99 11.34 -2.07
C VAL A 116 13.42 10.12 -2.89
N MET A 117 14.24 10.32 -3.94
CA MET A 117 14.76 9.23 -4.76
C MET A 117 15.72 8.31 -3.99
N ILE A 118 16.66 8.89 -3.23
CA ILE A 118 17.59 8.13 -2.38
C ILE A 118 16.82 7.36 -1.30
N PHE A 119 15.84 7.99 -0.66
CA PHE A 119 14.99 7.34 0.34
C PHE A 119 14.24 6.15 -0.27
N THR A 120 13.76 6.27 -1.50
CA THR A 120 13.08 5.17 -2.20
C THR A 120 14.02 4.00 -2.47
N LEU A 121 15.23 4.26 -2.95
CA LEU A 121 16.26 3.21 -3.10
C LEU A 121 16.61 2.57 -1.76
N PHE A 122 16.72 3.37 -0.70
CA PHE A 122 16.94 2.87 0.65
C PHE A 122 15.80 1.97 1.12
N THR A 123 14.53 2.33 0.85
CA THR A 123 13.39 1.45 1.17
C THR A 123 13.42 0.13 0.39
N GLY A 124 13.97 0.12 -0.83
CA GLY A 124 14.22 -1.13 -1.56
C GLY A 124 15.34 -1.96 -0.92
N PHE A 125 16.43 -1.31 -0.49
CA PHE A 125 17.56 -1.97 0.14
C PHE A 125 17.20 -2.63 1.48
N VAL A 126 16.41 -1.96 2.33
CA VAL A 126 15.97 -2.51 3.63
C VAL A 126 14.71 -3.39 3.51
N PHE A 127 14.34 -3.80 2.30
CA PHE A 127 13.19 -4.67 2.06
C PHE A 127 13.33 -6.01 2.79
N PHE A 128 14.49 -6.68 2.73
CA PHE A 128 14.68 -8.00 3.38
C PHE A 128 14.39 -8.01 4.88
N PRO A 129 15.02 -7.15 5.71
CA PRO A 129 14.75 -7.16 7.15
C PRO A 129 13.34 -6.70 7.49
N THR A 130 12.74 -5.80 6.70
CA THR A 130 11.38 -5.32 6.97
C THR A 130 10.31 -6.28 6.47
N GLY A 131 10.56 -7.00 5.38
CA GLY A 131 9.69 -8.02 4.79
C GLY A 131 9.57 -9.27 5.66
N ALA A 132 10.56 -9.53 6.52
CA ALA A 132 10.48 -10.57 7.54
C ALA A 132 9.42 -10.26 8.62
N ILE A 133 9.03 -8.99 8.78
CA ILE A 133 8.10 -8.53 9.81
C ILE A 133 6.78 -8.03 9.22
N PHE A 134 6.81 -7.35 8.07
CA PHE A 134 5.65 -6.70 7.47
C PHE A 134 5.40 -7.21 6.05
N ASP A 135 4.15 -7.51 5.73
CA ASP A 135 3.74 -7.73 4.35
C ASP A 135 4.14 -6.53 3.46
N TYR A 136 4.87 -6.83 2.38
CA TYR A 136 5.47 -5.89 1.41
C TYR A 136 6.60 -4.99 1.97
N GLY A 137 7.04 -5.22 3.22
CA GLY A 137 8.18 -4.55 3.84
C GLY A 137 8.13 -3.03 3.76
N SER A 138 9.31 -2.41 3.64
CA SER A 138 9.48 -0.95 3.52
C SER A 138 9.02 -0.36 2.19
N VAL A 139 8.86 -1.18 1.14
CA VAL A 139 8.45 -0.70 -0.20
C VAL A 139 7.06 -0.07 -0.18
N GLY A 140 6.18 -0.51 0.72
CA GLY A 140 4.86 0.07 0.85
C GLY A 140 4.86 1.58 1.14
N VAL A 141 5.87 2.08 1.84
CA VAL A 141 6.04 3.52 2.14
C VAL A 141 6.23 4.32 0.85
N THR A 142 7.06 3.82 -0.06
CA THR A 142 7.37 4.48 -1.34
C THR A 142 6.13 4.59 -2.23
N ILE A 143 5.28 3.56 -2.25
CA ILE A 143 4.03 3.58 -3.01
C ILE A 143 3.02 4.58 -2.40
N ALA A 144 2.96 4.65 -1.06
CA ALA A 144 2.14 5.65 -0.39
C ALA A 144 2.65 7.08 -0.62
N LEU A 145 3.98 7.29 -0.67
CA LEU A 145 4.56 8.59 -1.06
C LEU A 145 4.16 8.98 -2.48
N PHE A 146 4.12 8.03 -3.42
CA PHE A 146 3.63 8.31 -4.77
C PHE A 146 2.17 8.76 -4.77
N GLY A 147 1.31 8.07 -4.00
CA GLY A 147 -0.07 8.50 -3.78
C GLY A 147 -0.18 9.91 -3.22
N PHE A 148 0.67 10.25 -2.25
CA PHE A 148 0.73 11.58 -1.66
C PHE A 148 1.12 12.65 -2.70
N PHE A 149 2.15 12.40 -3.52
CA PHE A 149 2.59 13.35 -4.55
C PHE A 149 1.55 13.52 -5.66
N MET A 150 0.86 12.46 -6.08
CA MET A 150 -0.23 12.55 -7.04
C MET A 150 -1.38 13.42 -6.53
N ARG A 151 -1.66 13.39 -5.22
CA ARG A 151 -2.67 14.27 -4.61
C ARG A 151 -2.24 15.73 -4.60
N HIS A 152 -0.94 15.99 -4.45
CA HIS A 152 -0.35 17.32 -4.36
C HIS A 152 0.39 17.73 -5.64
N LYS A 153 0.04 17.13 -6.79
CA LYS A 153 0.75 17.36 -8.06
C LYS A 153 0.85 18.83 -8.45
N ASP A 154 -0.15 19.63 -8.09
CA ASP A 154 -0.19 21.07 -8.40
C ASP A 154 0.87 21.86 -7.60
N GLN A 155 1.28 21.33 -6.43
CA GLN A 155 2.36 21.89 -5.60
C GLN A 155 3.72 21.30 -5.99
N VAL A 156 3.75 20.05 -6.44
CA VAL A 156 4.94 19.35 -6.95
C VAL A 156 5.05 19.61 -8.46
N ARG A 157 5.33 20.87 -8.82
CA ARG A 157 5.28 21.40 -10.21
C ARG A 157 6.46 20.93 -11.10
N ASN A 158 6.71 19.62 -11.15
CA ASN A 158 7.74 18.98 -11.97
C ASN A 158 7.28 17.59 -12.44
N ASP A 159 6.61 17.53 -13.59
CA ASP A 159 6.10 16.29 -14.17
C ASP A 159 7.22 15.27 -14.43
N LYS A 160 8.42 15.72 -14.81
CA LYS A 160 9.58 14.82 -15.02
C LYS A 160 9.95 14.08 -13.75
N PHE A 161 9.92 14.77 -12.60
CA PHE A 161 10.13 14.13 -11.30
C PHE A 161 9.05 13.10 -11.01
N LEU A 162 7.78 13.41 -11.24
CA LEU A 162 6.68 12.49 -10.98
C LEU A 162 6.76 11.22 -11.85
N TRP A 163 7.07 11.36 -13.13
CA TRP A 163 7.28 10.21 -14.03
C TRP A 163 8.50 9.38 -13.63
N GLY A 164 9.63 10.03 -13.35
CA GLY A 164 10.83 9.33 -12.88
C GLY A 164 10.60 8.62 -11.55
N TYR A 165 9.85 9.24 -10.64
CA TYR A 165 9.48 8.64 -9.37
C TYR A 165 8.56 7.43 -9.56
N MET A 166 7.53 7.54 -10.40
CA MET A 166 6.63 6.43 -10.72
C MET A 166 7.39 5.22 -11.28
N LEU A 167 8.31 5.45 -12.23
CA LEU A 167 9.12 4.39 -12.81
C LEU A 167 10.03 3.74 -11.77
N LEU A 168 10.66 4.54 -10.91
CA LEU A 168 11.47 4.04 -9.81
C LEU A 168 10.65 3.19 -8.83
N VAL A 169 9.48 3.67 -8.40
CA VAL A 169 8.56 2.94 -7.51
C VAL A 169 8.16 1.60 -8.14
N TYR A 170 7.80 1.62 -9.42
CA TYR A 170 7.43 0.41 -10.17
C TYR A 170 8.59 -0.59 -10.23
N CYS A 171 9.80 -0.15 -10.61
CA CYS A 171 10.97 -1.02 -10.66
C CYS A 171 11.31 -1.62 -9.29
N VAL A 172 11.33 -0.79 -8.24
CA VAL A 172 11.60 -1.26 -6.87
C VAL A 172 10.56 -2.30 -6.45
N TYR A 173 9.28 -2.04 -6.70
CA TYR A 173 8.21 -2.98 -6.39
C TYR A 173 8.35 -4.30 -7.16
N VAL A 174 8.53 -4.25 -8.48
CA VAL A 174 8.66 -5.46 -9.30
C VAL A 174 9.87 -6.29 -8.86
N ILE A 175 11.02 -5.65 -8.63
CA ILE A 175 12.23 -6.35 -8.18
C ILE A 175 11.98 -7.03 -6.83
N THR A 176 11.39 -6.33 -5.85
CA THR A 176 11.17 -6.92 -4.53
C THR A 176 10.08 -7.98 -4.50
N GLN A 177 9.16 -8.01 -5.47
CA GLN A 177 8.18 -9.10 -5.59
C GLN A 177 8.77 -10.38 -6.21
N GLN A 178 9.98 -10.33 -6.78
CA GLN A 178 10.69 -11.49 -7.32
C GLN A 178 11.72 -12.08 -6.34
N LEU A 179 11.97 -11.39 -5.22
CA LEU A 179 12.92 -11.77 -4.17
C LEU A 179 12.19 -12.44 -3.00
#